data_AF-A0A1V2PYM6-F1
#
_entry.id   AF-A0A1V2PYM6-F1
#
_cell.length_a   1.000
_cell.length_b   1.000
_cell.length_c   1.000
_cell.angle_alpha   90.00
_cell.angle_beta   90.00
_cell.angle_gamma   90.00
#
_symmetry.space_group_name_H-M   'P 1'
#
loop_
_entity.id
_entity.type
_entity.pdbx_description
1 polymer ?
#
loop_
_entity_poly.entity_id
_entity_poly.type
_entity_poly.pdbx_seq_one_letter_code
_entity_poly.pdbx_strand_id
1 'polypeptide(L)' 'FSDGAQAGDGPWASGPTPDGKGEFSYHDGPTTSVPMPPPTHPDVRFYGTTEIPNVVEKVAGTVQDKLKKE' A
#
# COMPACT_ATOMS: atom_id res chain seq x y z
N PHE A 1 7.75 2.04 -8.32
CA PHE A 1 9.20 1.76 -8.29
C PHE A 1 9.41 0.31 -8.65
N SER A 2 10.51 0.00 -9.33
CA SER A 2 10.84 -1.35 -9.83
C SER A 2 12.32 -1.57 -9.59
N ASP A 3 12.74 -2.82 -9.44
CA ASP A 3 14.15 -3.20 -9.22
C ASP A 3 14.99 -3.16 -10.53
N GLY A 4 14.38 -2.73 -11.64
CA GLY A 4 15.05 -2.60 -12.95
C GLY A 4 15.87 -1.32 -13.07
N ALA A 5 17.08 -1.41 -13.62
CA ALA A 5 18.05 -0.30 -13.70
C ALA A 5 17.80 0.72 -14.84
N GLN A 6 17.01 0.36 -15.85
CA GLN A 6 16.86 1.17 -17.09
C GLN A 6 16.04 2.45 -16.89
N ALA A 7 15.42 2.61 -15.73
CA ALA A 7 14.67 3.82 -15.40
C ALA A 7 15.56 5.08 -15.35
N GLY A 8 16.88 4.93 -15.16
CA GLY A 8 17.82 6.06 -15.17
C GLY A 8 18.17 6.62 -16.57
N ASP A 9 17.79 5.94 -17.66
CA ASP A 9 18.32 6.24 -19.00
C ASP A 9 17.46 7.24 -19.81
N GLY A 10 16.32 7.67 -19.27
CA GLY A 10 15.37 8.51 -19.98
C GLY A 10 15.65 10.02 -19.88
N PRO A 11 15.09 10.84 -20.78
CA PRO A 11 15.22 12.32 -20.73
C PRO A 11 14.54 12.95 -19.49
N TRP A 12 13.80 12.15 -18.73
CA TRP A 12 13.17 12.53 -17.46
C TRP A 12 14.07 12.26 -16.25
N ALA A 13 15.19 11.55 -16.43
CA ALA A 13 16.12 11.23 -15.36
C ALA A 13 17.07 12.40 -15.04
N SER A 14 17.26 13.32 -16.00
CA SER A 14 18.15 14.49 -15.86
C SER A 14 17.82 15.57 -16.89
N GLY A 15 18.14 16.82 -16.57
CA GLY A 15 18.08 17.95 -17.50
C GLY A 15 16.88 18.88 -17.27
N PRO A 16 16.76 19.96 -18.06
CA PRO A 16 15.82 21.02 -17.78
C PRO A 16 14.38 20.54 -17.98
N THR A 17 13.48 21.06 -17.14
CA THR A 17 12.05 20.85 -17.31
C THR A 17 11.58 21.48 -18.64
N PRO A 18 10.53 20.95 -19.29
CA PRO A 18 10.07 21.48 -20.58
C PRO A 18 9.63 22.95 -20.54
N ASP A 19 9.28 23.46 -19.37
CA ASP A 19 8.93 24.86 -19.13
C ASP A 19 10.14 25.75 -18.77
N GLY A 20 11.34 25.16 -18.66
CA GLY A 20 12.60 25.85 -18.39
C GLY A 20 12.76 26.39 -16.97
N LYS A 21 11.94 25.93 -16.01
CA LYS A 21 11.91 26.47 -14.64
C LYS A 21 12.60 25.60 -13.59
N GLY A 22 13.13 24.46 -13.98
CA GLY A 22 13.83 23.56 -13.07
C GLY A 22 14.62 22.49 -13.79
N GLU A 23 15.14 21.55 -13.00
CA GLU A 23 15.94 20.41 -13.46
C GLU A 23 15.30 19.13 -12.93
N PHE A 24 15.22 18.12 -13.79
CA PHE A 24 14.87 16.77 -13.39
C PHE A 24 16.05 16.08 -12.71
N SER A 25 15.74 15.23 -11.74
CA SER A 25 16.71 14.33 -11.12
C SER A 25 16.05 12.98 -10.84
N TYR A 26 16.79 11.92 -11.14
CA TYR A 26 16.36 10.55 -10.92
C TYR A 26 16.65 10.09 -9.49
N HIS A 27 15.70 9.34 -8.92
CA HIS A 27 15.86 8.64 -7.65
C HIS A 27 15.60 7.15 -7.84
N ASP A 28 16.57 6.34 -7.42
CA ASP A 28 16.48 4.88 -7.45
C ASP A 28 15.63 4.39 -6.27
N GLY A 29 14.31 4.55 -6.41
CA GLY A 29 13.33 4.15 -5.41
C GLY A 29 12.71 5.30 -4.61
N PRO A 30 11.82 4.95 -3.66
CA PRO A 30 11.19 5.93 -2.78
C PRO A 30 12.23 6.58 -1.87
N THR A 31 12.27 7.91 -1.82
CA THR A 31 13.24 8.70 -1.04
C THR A 31 12.83 8.92 0.41
N THR A 32 11.62 8.48 0.78
CA THR A 32 11.04 8.66 2.10
C THR A 32 10.48 7.33 2.59
N SER A 33 10.68 7.06 3.87
CA SER A 33 9.94 6.04 4.59
C SER A 33 9.36 6.71 5.83
N VAL A 34 8.04 6.66 5.94
CA VAL A 34 7.33 7.05 7.15
C VAL A 34 6.62 5.81 7.68
N PRO A 35 6.55 5.62 9.01
CA PRO A 35 5.75 4.55 9.57
C PRO A 35 4.32 4.63 9.04
N MET A 36 3.76 3.48 8.68
CA MET A 36 2.36 3.41 8.30
C MET A 36 1.51 3.95 9.47
N PRO A 37 0.55 4.85 9.22
CA PRO A 37 -0.34 5.33 10.27
C PRO A 37 -1.14 4.14 10.84
N PRO A 38 -1.64 4.26 12.08
CA PRO A 38 -2.53 3.24 12.62
C PRO A 38 -3.76 3.06 11.72
N PRO A 39 -4.35 1.85 11.66
CA PRO A 39 -5.59 1.61 10.94
C PRO A 39 -6.68 2.62 11.33
N THR A 40 -7.61 2.90 10.42
CA THR A 40 -8.78 3.72 10.74
C THR A 40 -9.79 2.89 11.53
N HIS A 41 -10.50 3.55 12.45
CA HIS A 41 -11.52 2.95 13.30
C HIS A 41 -12.89 3.43 12.79
N PRO A 42 -13.53 2.74 11.84
CA PRO A 42 -14.81 3.17 11.28
C PRO A 42 -15.92 3.10 12.32
N ASP A 43 -16.93 3.98 12.20
CA ASP A 43 -18.16 3.85 12.99
C ASP A 43 -18.79 2.49 12.72
N VAL A 44 -19.15 1.80 13.81
CA VAL A 44 -19.70 0.44 13.81
C VAL A 44 -20.94 0.28 12.93
N ARG A 45 -21.67 1.37 12.64
CA ARG A 45 -22.86 1.38 11.78
C ARG A 45 -22.54 1.24 10.30
N PHE A 46 -21.29 1.45 9.90
CA PHE A 46 -20.86 1.31 8.51
C PHE A 46 -20.46 -0.11 8.12
N TYR A 47 -20.65 -1.10 9.02
CA TYR A 47 -20.37 -2.52 8.76
C TYR A 47 -18.99 -2.77 8.14
N GLY A 48 -18.00 -1.92 8.47
CA GLY A 48 -16.61 -2.09 8.06
C GLY A 48 -15.89 -3.13 8.92
N THR A 49 -14.60 -3.35 8.66
CA THR A 49 -13.76 -4.23 9.50
C THR A 49 -13.72 -3.68 10.93
N THR A 50 -14.41 -4.35 11.85
CA THR A 50 -14.48 -3.94 13.25
C THR A 50 -13.19 -4.30 14.00
N GLU A 51 -12.80 -3.48 14.98
CA GLU A 51 -11.64 -3.76 15.85
C GLU A 51 -11.82 -5.03 16.68
N ILE A 52 -13.08 -5.32 17.02
CA ILE A 52 -13.45 -6.50 17.78
C ILE A 52 -13.70 -7.61 16.77
N PRO A 53 -12.86 -8.66 16.71
CA PRO A 53 -13.14 -9.80 15.86
C PRO A 53 -14.47 -10.39 16.29
N ASN A 54 -15.38 -10.60 15.33
CA ASN A 54 -16.61 -11.29 15.61
C ASN A 54 -16.26 -12.72 16.03
N VAL A 55 -16.30 -12.98 17.34
CA VAL A 55 -15.88 -14.27 17.93
C VAL A 55 -16.71 -15.41 17.34
N VAL A 56 -17.98 -15.14 17.00
CA VAL A 56 -18.87 -16.11 16.36
C VAL A 56 -18.37 -16.46 14.96
N GLU A 57 -18.01 -15.47 14.14
CA GLU A 57 -17.46 -15.70 12.80
C GLU A 57 -16.11 -16.41 12.85
N LYS A 58 -15.24 -16.05 13.79
CA LYS A 58 -13.96 -16.78 13.98
C LYS A 58 -14.19 -18.25 14.30
N VAL A 59 -15.11 -18.55 15.21
CA VAL A 59 -15.42 -19.94 15.58
C VAL A 59 -16.06 -20.67 14.40
N ALA A 60 -16.99 -20.04 13.67
CA ALA A 60 -17.60 -20.61 12.47
C ALA A 60 -16.57 -20.96 11.39
N GLY A 61 -15.65 -20.04 11.07
CA GLY A 61 -14.56 -20.29 10.12
C GLY A 61 -13.64 -21.43 10.57
N THR A 62 -13.30 -21.49 11.86
CA THR A 62 -12.48 -22.58 12.42
C THR A 62 -13.19 -23.94 12.29
N VAL A 63 -14.52 -23.96 12.43
CA VAL A 63 -15.34 -25.18 12.25
C VAL A 63 -15.43 -25.55 10.77
N GLN A 64 -15.63 -24.59 9.86
CA GLN A 64 -15.63 -24.82 8.41
C GLN A 64 -14.29 -25.38 7.91
N ASP A 65 -13.17 -24.79 8.33
CA ASP A 65 -11.82 -25.27 8.00
C ASP A 65 -11.58 -26.71 8.47
N LYS A 66 -12.01 -27.03 9.70
CA LYS A 66 -11.90 -28.39 10.24
C LYS A 66 -12.76 -29.40 9.50
N LEU A 67 -13.90 -28.96 8.96
CA LEU A 67 -14.84 -29.80 8.22
C LEU A 67 -14.57 -29.80 6.71
N LYS A 68 -13.57 -29.05 6.21
CA LYS A 68 -13.26 -28.85 4.78
C LYS A 68 -14.50 -28.51 3.95
N LYS A 69 -15.36 -27.67 4.50
CA LYS A 69 -16.49 -27.09 3.77
C LYS A 69 -16.13 -25.65 3.48
N GLU A 70 -15.92 -25.35 2.20
CA GLU A 70 -15.98 -23.97 1.71
C GLU A 70 -17.37 -23.37 2.02
#